data_AF-G5R4Q9-F1
#
_entry.id   AF-G5R4Q9-F1
#
_cell.length_a   1.000
_cell.length_b   1.000
_cell.length_c   1.000
_cell.angle_alpha   90.00
_cell.angle_beta   90.00
_cell.angle_gamma   90.00
#
_symmetry.space_group_name_H-M   'P 1'
#
loop_
_entity.id
_entity.type
_entity.pdbx_description
1 polymer ?
#
loop_
_entity_poly.entity_id
_entity_poly.type
_entity_poly.pdbx_seq_one_letter_code
_entity_poly.pdbx_strand_id
1 'polypeptide(L)' 'LAAALGIRRDEEARLNNFNRHYHLAVHALASQDRWLRDYHTVSAPRENKKYRYYTRRDELTLAPDEVGTLISQREYR' A
#
# COMPACT_ATOMS: atom_id res chain seq x y z
N LEU A 1 -0.35 -15.78 2.16
CA LEU A 1 -0.35 -16.91 3.13
C LEU A 1 -0.40 -16.42 4.58
N ALA A 2 0.57 -15.63 5.07
CA ALA A 2 0.59 -15.14 6.45
C ALA A 2 -0.69 -14.39 6.89
N ALA A 3 -1.29 -13.59 6.00
CA ALA A 3 -2.55 -12.89 6.29
C ALA A 3 -3.72 -13.82 6.62
N ALA A 4 -3.80 -15.00 5.96
CA ALA A 4 -4.85 -15.99 6.22
C ALA A 4 -4.71 -16.63 7.62
N LEU A 5 -3.51 -16.57 8.20
CA LEU A 5 -3.21 -17.05 9.55
C LEU A 5 -3.26 -15.93 10.59
N GLY A 6 -3.61 -14.71 10.18
CA GLY A 6 -3.71 -13.56 11.09
C GLY A 6 -2.37 -13.08 11.66
N ILE A 7 -1.23 -13.42 11.04
CA ILE A 7 0.08 -12.91 11.48
C ILE A 7 0.17 -11.42 11.11
N ARG A 8 0.37 -10.57 12.10
CA ARG A 8 0.44 -9.12 11.93
C ARG A 8 1.80 -8.70 11.37
N ARG A 9 1.85 -7.48 10.82
CA ARG A 9 3.05 -6.93 10.18
C ARG A 9 4.20 -6.65 11.16
N ASP A 10 3.88 -6.38 12.42
CA ASP A 10 4.85 -6.13 13.48
C ASP A 10 5.40 -7.42 14.12
N GLU A 11 4.85 -8.60 13.80
CA GLU A 11 5.29 -9.89 14.33
C GLU A 11 6.44 -10.48 13.51
N GLU A 12 7.54 -9.73 13.39
CA GLU A 12 8.67 -10.06 12.50
C GLU A 12 9.24 -11.48 12.73
N ALA A 13 9.42 -11.89 13.99
CA ALA A 13 9.93 -13.21 14.32
C ALA A 13 9.01 -14.34 13.81
N ARG A 14 7.69 -14.17 13.90
CA ARG A 14 6.71 -15.14 13.42
C ARG A 14 6.67 -15.16 11.89
N LEU A 15 6.73 -14.01 11.23
CA LEU A 15 6.82 -13.91 9.77
C LEU A 15 8.09 -14.61 9.24
N ASN A 16 9.24 -14.38 9.88
CA ASN A 16 10.50 -14.99 9.50
C ASN A 16 10.53 -16.50 9.74
N ASN A 17 9.90 -16.99 10.81
CA ASN A 17 9.72 -18.43 11.00
C ASN A 17 8.79 -19.02 9.92
N PHE A 18 7.64 -18.38 9.70
CA PHE A 18 6.64 -18.81 8.72
C PHE A 18 7.24 -18.94 7.31
N ASN A 19 8.00 -17.95 6.85
CA ASN A 19 8.55 -17.92 5.49
C ASN A 19 9.67 -18.95 5.23
N ARG A 20 10.32 -19.50 6.27
CA ARG A 20 11.49 -20.37 6.13
C ARG A 20 11.18 -21.77 5.58
N HIS A 21 9.91 -22.19 5.58
CA HIS A 21 9.52 -23.58 5.33
C HIS A 21 8.66 -23.78 4.08
N TYR A 22 8.51 -22.76 3.23
CA TYR A 22 7.71 -22.85 2.01
C TYR A 22 8.57 -22.83 0.75
N HIS A 23 8.31 -23.79 -0.13
CA HIS A 23 8.78 -23.79 -1.51
C HIS A 23 7.56 -23.70 -2.43
N LEU A 24 7.64 -22.86 -3.45
CA LEU A 24 6.55 -22.60 -4.38
C LEU A 24 7.00 -22.95 -5.80
N ALA A 25 6.22 -23.76 -6.49
CA ALA A 25 6.32 -23.94 -7.94
C ALA A 25 5.04 -23.35 -8.55
N VAL A 26 5.19 -22.43 -9.51
CA VAL A 26 4.08 -21.73 -10.16
C VAL A 26 4.14 -22.02 -11.66
N HIS A 27 3.07 -22.59 -12.21
CA HIS A 27 2.92 -22.77 -13.65
C HIS A 27 2.01 -21.66 -14.20
N ALA A 28 2.58 -20.74 -14.99
CA ALA A 28 1.79 -19.74 -15.69
C ALA A 28 0.95 -20.42 -16.79
N LEU A 29 -0.37 -20.26 -16.74
CA LEU A 29 -1.29 -20.87 -17.72
C LEU A 29 -1.62 -19.93 -18.89
N ALA A 30 -1.47 -18.63 -18.70
CA ALA A 30 -1.75 -17.65 -19.74
C ALA A 30 -0.59 -17.61 -20.76
N SER A 31 -0.94 -17.58 -22.04
CA SER A 31 0.02 -17.44 -23.14
C SER A 31 0.42 -15.98 -23.41
N GLN A 32 -0.34 -15.02 -22.87
CA GLN A 32 -0.09 -13.59 -23.01
C GLN A 32 -0.35 -12.88 -21.67
N ASP A 33 0.66 -12.12 -21.21
CA ASP A 33 0.51 -11.20 -20.10
C ASP A 33 0.24 -9.80 -20.63
N ARG A 34 -0.65 -9.06 -19.97
CA ARG A 34 -0.91 -7.65 -20.28
C ARG A 34 -0.63 -6.80 -19.06
N TRP A 35 0.18 -5.77 -19.27
CA TRP A 35 0.50 -4.78 -18.25
C TRP A 35 -0.65 -3.79 -18.12
N LEU A 36 -1.10 -3.55 -16.89
CA LEU A 36 -2.01 -2.46 -16.58
C LEU A 36 -1.22 -1.35 -15.92
N ARG A 37 -1.24 -0.16 -16.54
CA ARG A 37 -0.71 1.07 -15.95
C ARG A 37 -1.86 1.84 -15.30
N ASP A 38 -1.76 2.00 -13.99
CA ASP A 38 -2.72 2.71 -13.16
C ASP A 38 -2.14 4.09 -12.80
N TYR A 39 -2.83 5.13 -13.27
CA TYR A 39 -2.54 6.51 -12.90
C TYR A 39 -3.20 6.79 -11.56
N HIS A 40 -2.41 6.73 -10.49
CA HIS A 40 -2.90 6.74 -9.13
C HIS A 40 -2.66 8.10 -8.46
N THR A 41 -3.74 8.79 -8.09
CA THR A 41 -3.69 10.08 -7.39
C THR A 41 -4.16 9.95 -5.94
N VAL A 42 -3.51 10.71 -5.06
CA VAL A 42 -3.90 10.84 -3.65
C VAL A 42 -3.89 12.31 -3.29
N SER A 43 -5.03 12.84 -2.86
CA SER A 43 -5.07 14.19 -2.28
C SER A 43 -4.46 14.13 -0.88
N ALA A 44 -3.43 14.90 -0.58
CA ALA A 44 -2.86 14.92 0.76
C ALA A 44 -2.40 16.33 1.12
N PRO A 45 -2.60 16.76 2.37
CA PRO A 45 -2.00 18.00 2.82
C PRO A 45 -0.48 17.88 2.78
N ARG A 46 0.20 19.01 2.54
CA ARG A 46 1.65 19.08 2.71
C ARG A 46 2.01 18.78 4.17
N GLU A 47 3.22 18.25 4.39
CA GLU A 47 3.71 17.99 5.75
C GLU A 47 3.73 19.30 6.54
N ASN A 48 2.87 19.40 7.56
CA ASN A 48 2.74 20.57 8.41
C ASN A 48 2.82 20.16 9.88
N LYS A 49 3.93 20.51 10.54
CA LYS A 49 4.20 20.16 11.94
C LYS A 49 3.23 20.81 12.94
N LYS A 50 2.44 21.81 12.52
CA LYS A 50 1.46 22.49 13.36
C LYS A 50 0.15 21.73 13.48
N TYR A 51 -0.17 20.89 12.50
CA TYR A 51 -1.42 20.14 12.47
C TYR A 51 -1.20 18.68 12.85
N ARG A 52 -2.14 18.16 13.64
CA ARG A 52 -2.26 16.74 13.89
C ARG A 52 -3.59 16.27 13.33
N TYR A 53 -3.52 15.54 12.24
CA TYR A 53 -4.69 14.98 11.57
C TYR A 53 -5.04 13.65 12.24
N TYR A 54 -6.27 13.52 12.75
CA TYR A 54 -6.75 12.26 13.37
C TYR A 54 -7.61 11.47 12.41
N THR A 55 -8.27 12.17 11.47
CA THR A 55 -9.11 11.57 10.46
C THR A 55 -8.75 12.06 9.07
N ARG A 56 -9.17 11.29 8.06
CA ARG A 56 -9.06 11.68 6.67
C ARG A 56 -9.83 12.97 6.36
N ARG A 57 -10.90 13.25 7.09
CA ARG A 57 -11.66 14.50 6.95
C ARG A 57 -10.80 15.68 7.41
N ASP A 58 -10.06 15.54 8.51
CA ASP A 58 -9.19 16.58 9.04
C ASP A 58 -8.11 16.96 8.03
N GLU A 59 -7.50 15.96 7.39
CA GLU A 59 -6.48 16.14 6.35
C GLU A 59 -6.96 16.99 5.16
N LEU A 60 -8.26 16.98 4.88
CA LEU A 60 -8.85 17.70 3.73
C LEU A 60 -9.49 19.04 4.12
N THR A 61 -9.80 19.26 5.40
CA THR A 61 -10.63 20.39 5.85
C THR A 61 -9.93 21.38 6.75
N LEU A 62 -8.90 20.97 7.51
CA LEU A 62 -8.20 21.88 8.43
C LEU A 62 -7.34 22.94 7.72
N ALA A 63 -6.77 22.59 6.57
CA ALA A 63 -6.01 23.51 5.72
C ALA A 63 -6.27 23.20 4.24
N PRO A 64 -7.45 23.55 3.70
CA PRO A 64 -7.83 23.20 2.32
C PRO A 64 -6.84 23.73 1.27
N ASP A 65 -6.27 24.91 1.51
CA ASP A 65 -5.28 25.53 0.62
C ASP A 65 -3.92 24.79 0.62
N GLU A 66 -3.67 23.94 1.60
CA GLU A 66 -2.45 23.12 1.69
C GLU A 66 -2.63 21.71 1.10
N VAL A 67 -3.82 21.35 0.62
CA VAL A 67 -4.11 20.04 0.01
C VAL A 67 -3.54 19.99 -1.40
N GLY A 68 -2.51 19.17 -1.59
CA GLY A 68 -1.93 18.89 -2.91
C GLY A 68 -2.38 17.55 -3.48
N THR A 69 -1.98 17.29 -4.72
CA THR A 69 -2.16 15.99 -5.37
C THR A 69 -0.81 15.27 -5.45
N LEU A 70 -0.67 14.19 -4.70
CA LEU A 70 0.41 13.23 -4.87
C LEU A 70 0.05 12.31 -6.04
N ILE A 71 0.92 12.29 -7.05
CA ILE A 71 0.74 11.45 -8.23
C ILE A 71 1.73 10.29 -8.13
N SER A 72 1.23 9.08 -8.33
CA SER A 72 2.05 7.87 -8.45
C SER A 72 1.56 7.05 -9.64
N GLN A 73 2.44 6.23 -10.19
CA GLN A 73 2.09 5.29 -11.25
C GLN A 73 2.26 3.89 -10.67
N ARG A 74 1.24 3.05 -10.82
CA ARG A 74 1.28 1.65 -10.38
C ARG A 74 1.21 0.76 -11.61
N GLU A 75 2.06 -0.25 -11.66
CA GLU A 75 2.04 -1.23 -12.73
C GLU A 75 1.59 -2.57 -12.14
N TYR A 76 0.59 -3.19 -12.78
CA TYR A 76 0.07 -4.50 -12.41
C TYR A 76 0.29 -5.51 -13.54
N ARG A 77 0.50 -6.76 -13.16
CA ARG A 77 0.71 -7.92 -14.03
C ARG A 77 -0.15 -9.09 -13.56
#